data_AF-A0A1W9Q425-F1
#
_entry.id   AF-A0A1W9Q425-F1
#
_cell.length_a   1.000
_cell.length_b   1.000
_cell.length_c   1.000
_cell.angle_alpha   90.00
_cell.angle_beta   90.00
_cell.angle_gamma   90.00
#
_symmetry.space_group_name_H-M   'P 1'
#
loop_
_entity.id
_entity.type
_entity.pdbx_description
1 polymer ?
#
loop_
_entity_poly.entity_id
_entity_poly.type
_entity_poly.pdbx_seq_one_letter_code
_entity_poly.pdbx_strand_id
1 'polypeptide(L)'
;MVDKIRVGWCEHSVSVVGGAEMSTQALINNAPDNVEIVLCPANKRPKTEDIDVFVIQNCVTYKKQWIEELSMKPVIKQIRDPWYAGSPTLRRWLLDNSEVLIFSSFMQYTQFSYHIQNSRKFRVIPVPIQLDDFRLAAKNSTERHGTIFAGRTDTFKGMHSVIDWALKNKEPLNVVG
;
A
#
# COMPACT_ATOMS: atom_id res chain seq x y z
N MET A 1 -12.52 2.96 -31.08
CA MET A 1 -11.91 3.34 -29.79
C MET A 1 -11.99 2.11 -28.91
N VAL A 2 -10.91 1.73 -28.22
CA VAL A 2 -11.00 0.64 -27.23
C VAL A 2 -11.59 1.26 -25.97
N ASP A 3 -12.71 0.73 -25.49
CA ASP A 3 -13.30 1.17 -24.23
C ASP A 3 -12.29 0.93 -23.10
N LYS A 4 -11.90 2.01 -22.41
CA LYS A 4 -10.96 1.94 -21.29
C LYS A 4 -11.69 1.53 -20.03
N ILE A 5 -11.04 0.71 -19.21
CA ILE A 5 -11.51 0.37 -17.87
C ILE A 5 -11.13 1.53 -16.94
N ARG A 6 -12.11 2.16 -16.31
CA ARG A 6 -11.93 3.29 -15.39
C ARG A 6 -11.81 2.78 -13.96
N VAL A 7 -10.62 2.92 -13.39
CA VAL A 7 -10.27 2.42 -12.06
C VAL A 7 -10.27 3.57 -11.06
N GLY A 8 -11.21 3.53 -10.12
CA GLY A 8 -11.23 4.42 -8.96
C GLY A 8 -10.10 4.06 -7.99
N TRP A 9 -9.11 4.93 -7.86
CA TRP A 9 -7.92 4.67 -7.07
C TRP A 9 -8.00 5.37 -5.72
N CYS A 10 -8.32 4.59 -4.68
CA CYS A 10 -8.44 5.08 -3.33
C CYS A 10 -7.10 4.99 -2.60
N GLU A 11 -6.44 6.14 -2.48
CA GLU A 11 -5.22 6.33 -1.71
C GLU A 11 -5.40 7.28 -0.53
N HIS A 12 -4.48 7.18 0.42
CA HIS A 12 -4.39 8.07 1.56
C HIS A 12 -3.82 9.42 1.11
N SER A 13 -4.46 10.54 1.45
CA SER A 13 -3.83 11.86 1.26
C SER A 13 -2.87 12.12 2.41
N VAL A 14 -1.58 11.82 2.23
CA VAL A 14 -0.54 12.19 3.20
C VAL A 14 0.59 12.94 2.51
N SER A 15 1.10 13.94 3.24
CA SER A 15 2.30 14.71 2.90
C SER A 15 3.61 13.92 3.09
N VAL A 16 3.53 12.65 3.49
CA VAL A 16 4.69 11.81 3.82
C VAL A 16 4.76 10.65 2.83
N VAL A 17 5.91 10.51 2.17
CA VAL A 17 6.18 9.41 1.23
C VAL A 17 6.55 8.16 2.01
N GLY A 18 5.69 7.15 1.99
CA GLY A 18 5.95 5.82 2.52
C GLY A 18 5.93 4.74 1.43
N GLY A 19 6.09 3.48 1.84
CA GLY A 19 6.09 2.35 0.91
C GLY A 19 4.77 2.16 0.16
N ALA A 20 3.63 2.56 0.76
CA ALA A 20 2.34 2.51 0.08
C ALA A 20 2.30 3.53 -1.07
N GLU A 21 2.69 4.76 -0.80
CA GLU A 21 2.72 5.89 -1.74
C GLU A 21 3.68 5.62 -2.90
N MET A 22 4.91 5.16 -2.62
CA MET A 22 5.90 4.81 -3.65
C MET A 22 5.37 3.75 -4.62
N SER A 23 4.76 2.70 -4.08
CA SER A 23 4.25 1.61 -4.92
C SER A 23 2.97 1.97 -5.66
N THR A 24 2.14 2.85 -5.10
CA THR A 24 1.00 3.44 -5.79
C THR A 24 1.49 4.21 -7.01
N GLN A 25 2.50 5.08 -6.83
CA GLN A 25 3.07 5.83 -7.94
C GLN A 25 3.63 4.89 -9.02
N ALA A 26 4.31 3.81 -8.63
CA ALA A 26 4.82 2.80 -9.56
C ALA A 26 3.70 2.14 -10.37
N LEU A 27 2.57 1.79 -9.74
CA LEU A 27 1.40 1.21 -10.42
C LEU A 27 0.73 2.21 -11.35
N ILE A 28 0.59 3.47 -10.93
CA ILE A 28 -0.02 4.52 -11.74
C ILE A 28 0.82 4.79 -13.00
N ASN A 29 2.13 4.91 -12.84
CA ASN A 29 3.05 5.20 -13.95
C ASN A 29 3.15 4.06 -14.97
N ASN A 30 2.75 2.85 -14.59
CA ASN A 30 2.78 1.65 -15.43
C ASN A 30 1.38 1.10 -15.68
N ALA A 31 0.36 1.94 -15.62
CA ALA A 31 -1.00 1.56 -15.96
C ALA A 31 -1.05 1.08 -17.43
N PRO A 32 -1.67 -0.07 -17.74
CA PRO A 32 -1.87 -0.52 -19.11
C PRO A 32 -2.66 0.50 -19.95
N ASP A 33 -2.43 0.55 -21.26
CA ASP A 33 -3.05 1.53 -22.16
C ASP A 33 -4.59 1.52 -22.15
N ASN A 34 -5.18 0.37 -21.83
CA ASN A 34 -6.62 0.15 -21.71
C ASN A 34 -7.19 0.45 -20.32
N VAL A 35 -6.38 1.02 -19.41
CA VAL A 35 -6.78 1.40 -18.05
C VAL A 35 -6.66 2.92 -17.88
N GLU A 36 -7.71 3.53 -17.34
CA GLU A 36 -7.69 4.92 -16.91
C GLU A 36 -7.79 4.96 -15.38
N ILE A 37 -6.81 5.58 -14.72
CA ILE A 37 -6.81 5.70 -13.26
C ILE A 37 -7.45 7.04 -12.86
N VAL A 38 -8.50 6.96 -12.05
CA VAL A 38 -9.20 8.12 -11.49
C VAL A 38 -8.86 8.21 -10.00
N LEU A 39 -8.07 9.20 -9.60
CA LEU A 39 -7.70 9.38 -8.19
C LEU A 39 -8.92 9.75 -7.34
N CYS A 40 -9.12 9.04 -6.22
CA CYS A 40 -10.26 9.20 -5.33
C CYS A 40 -9.82 9.53 -3.90
N PRO A 41 -9.15 10.66 -3.61
CA PRO A 41 -8.52 10.90 -2.32
C PRO A 41 -9.53 11.02 -1.16
N ALA A 42 -9.14 10.60 0.05
CA ALA A 42 -10.05 10.51 1.21
C ALA A 42 -10.81 11.80 1.57
N ASN A 43 -10.19 12.96 1.30
CA ASN A 43 -10.73 14.29 1.63
C ASN A 43 -11.67 14.86 0.56
N LYS A 44 -11.81 14.20 -0.60
CA LYS A 44 -12.66 14.64 -1.70
C LYS A 44 -13.41 13.43 -2.24
N ARG A 45 -14.74 13.44 -2.20
CA ARG A 45 -15.59 12.44 -2.85
C ARG A 45 -15.72 12.83 -4.33
N PRO A 46 -14.93 12.29 -5.28
CA PRO A 46 -15.13 12.60 -6.69
C PRO A 46 -16.44 11.99 -7.18
N LYS A 47 -16.89 12.38 -8.37
CA LYS A 47 -17.98 11.66 -9.04
C LYS A 47 -17.51 10.24 -9.38
N THR A 48 -18.30 9.25 -8.98
CA THR A 48 -17.98 7.81 -9.04
C THR A 48 -18.81 7.04 -10.07
N GLU A 49 -19.73 7.72 -10.76
CA GLU A 49 -20.70 7.15 -11.70
C GLU A 49 -20.01 6.36 -12.83
N ASP A 50 -18.95 6.95 -13.39
CA ASP A 50 -18.16 6.39 -14.50
C ASP A 50 -16.98 5.50 -14.04
N ILE A 51 -16.94 5.06 -12.78
CA ILE A 51 -15.92 4.13 -12.30
C ILE A 51 -16.41 2.70 -12.50
N ASP A 52 -15.58 1.84 -13.08
CA ASP A 52 -15.90 0.43 -13.31
C ASP A 52 -15.53 -0.44 -12.09
N VAL A 53 -14.43 -0.09 -11.41
CA VAL A 53 -13.90 -0.83 -10.27
C VAL A 53 -13.13 0.10 -9.34
N PHE A 54 -13.23 -0.12 -8.03
CA PHE A 54 -12.39 0.55 -7.05
C PHE A 54 -11.20 -0.32 -6.65
N VAL A 55 -10.01 0.28 -6.64
CA VAL A 55 -8.80 -0.31 -6.06
C VAL A 55 -8.43 0.47 -4.81
N ILE A 56 -8.41 -0.24 -3.68
CA ILE A 56 -8.15 0.33 -2.37
C ILE A 56 -6.73 -0.03 -1.96
N GLN A 57 -5.82 0.95 -1.96
CA GLN A 57 -4.44 0.75 -1.53
C GLN A 57 -4.32 0.95 -0.03
N ASN A 58 -4.43 2.20 0.42
CA ASN A 58 -4.44 2.58 1.82
C ASN A 58 -5.71 3.40 2.11
N CYS A 59 -6.42 3.05 3.19
CA CYS A 59 -7.74 3.63 3.50
C CYS A 59 -7.86 4.13 4.95
N VAL A 60 -6.74 4.43 5.61
CA VAL A 60 -6.72 4.84 7.03
C VAL A 60 -7.53 6.11 7.31
N THR A 61 -7.56 7.10 6.39
CA THR A 61 -8.33 8.35 6.56
C THR A 61 -9.74 8.32 5.97
N TYR A 62 -10.14 7.25 5.30
CA TYR A 62 -11.46 7.19 4.69
C TYR A 62 -12.51 7.01 5.79
N LYS A 63 -13.55 7.83 5.72
CA LYS A 63 -14.68 7.78 6.66
C LYS A 63 -15.71 6.75 6.20
N LYS A 64 -16.53 6.25 7.14
CA LYS A 64 -17.57 5.24 6.87
C LYS A 64 -18.57 5.64 5.77
N GLN A 65 -18.76 6.93 5.52
CA GLN A 65 -19.64 7.43 4.45
C GLN A 65 -19.22 6.99 3.04
N TRP A 66 -17.96 6.58 2.86
CA TRP A 66 -17.49 6.02 1.58
C TRP A 66 -18.09 4.64 1.29
N ILE A 67 -18.65 3.93 2.27
CA ILE A 67 -19.24 2.60 2.09
C ILE A 67 -20.34 2.63 1.03
N GLU A 68 -21.19 3.65 1.05
CA GLU A 68 -22.30 3.79 0.08
C GLU A 68 -21.77 3.79 -1.35
N GLU A 69 -20.75 4.59 -1.64
CA GLU A 69 -20.14 4.66 -2.98
C GLU A 69 -19.42 3.39 -3.38
N LEU A 70 -18.59 2.88 -2.48
CA LEU A 70 -17.80 1.68 -2.73
C LEU A 70 -18.70 0.45 -2.95
N SER A 71 -19.89 0.42 -2.36
CA SER A 71 -20.84 -0.68 -2.50
C SER A 71 -21.49 -0.78 -3.87
N MET A 72 -21.45 0.29 -4.67
CA MET A 72 -22.12 0.31 -5.98
C MET A 72 -21.29 -0.34 -7.09
N LYS A 73 -20.00 -0.60 -6.85
CA LYS A 73 -19.06 -1.12 -7.85
C LYS A 73 -18.18 -2.23 -7.25
N PRO A 74 -17.59 -3.12 -8.06
CA PRO A 74 -16.58 -4.06 -7.60
C PRO A 74 -15.44 -3.37 -6.85
N VAL A 75 -14.99 -4.00 -5.75
CA VAL A 75 -13.89 -3.48 -4.92
C VAL A 75 -12.75 -4.49 -4.87
N ILE A 76 -11.54 -4.05 -5.21
CA ILE A 76 -10.29 -4.78 -5.02
C ILE A 76 -9.54 -4.11 -3.88
N LYS A 77 -9.11 -4.89 -2.89
CA LYS A 77 -8.41 -4.37 -1.72
C LYS A 77 -7.02 -4.97 -1.57
N GLN A 78 -5.98 -4.15 -1.62
CA GLN A 78 -4.64 -4.57 -1.21
C GLN A 78 -4.43 -4.35 0.29
N ILE A 79 -4.01 -5.40 0.99
CA ILE A 79 -3.67 -5.40 2.41
C ILE A 79 -2.25 -4.86 2.55
N ARG A 80 -2.10 -3.68 3.16
CA ARG A 80 -0.81 -2.98 3.31
C ARG A 80 -0.39 -2.74 4.75
N ASP A 81 -1.34 -2.36 5.59
CA ASP A 81 -1.11 -2.11 7.01
C ASP A 81 -1.88 -3.10 7.88
N PRO A 82 -1.41 -3.35 9.12
CA PRO A 82 -2.17 -4.06 10.14
C PRO A 82 -3.44 -3.30 10.62
N TRP A 83 -3.69 -2.08 10.10
CA TRP A 83 -4.84 -1.23 10.40
C TRP A 83 -5.07 -0.98 11.90
N TYR A 84 -4.04 -0.47 12.58
CA TYR A 84 -4.18 0.05 13.94
C TYR A 84 -4.92 1.40 13.98
N ALA A 85 -4.95 2.13 12.87
CA ALA A 85 -5.61 3.43 12.72
C ALA A 85 -6.71 3.40 11.65
N GLY A 86 -7.71 4.28 11.79
CA GLY A 86 -8.82 4.45 10.85
C GLY A 86 -10.17 3.90 11.34
N SER A 87 -11.17 3.86 10.46
CA SER A 87 -12.52 3.40 10.82
C SER A 87 -12.62 1.86 10.88
N PRO A 88 -12.92 1.25 12.04
CA PRO A 88 -13.12 -0.20 12.14
C PRO A 88 -14.28 -0.70 11.29
N THR A 89 -15.36 0.08 11.19
CA THR A 89 -16.53 -0.24 10.36
C THR A 89 -16.16 -0.32 8.87
N LEU A 90 -15.44 0.68 8.35
CA LEU A 90 -14.98 0.65 6.96
C LEU A 90 -14.01 -0.51 6.71
N ARG A 91 -13.09 -0.77 7.65
CA ARG A 91 -12.18 -1.91 7.56
C ARG A 91 -12.97 -3.23 7.46
N ARG A 92 -13.88 -3.48 8.40
CA ARG A 92 -14.74 -4.67 8.40
C ARG A 92 -15.48 -4.79 7.08
N TRP A 93 -16.09 -3.71 6.63
CA TRP A 93 -16.83 -3.68 5.37
C TRP A 93 -15.92 -4.00 4.17
N LEU A 94 -14.73 -3.41 4.06
CA LEU A 94 -13.79 -3.71 2.96
C LEU A 94 -13.36 -5.18 2.96
N LEU A 95 -13.03 -5.72 4.13
CA LEU A 95 -12.66 -7.14 4.25
C LEU A 95 -13.85 -8.06 3.92
N ASP A 96 -15.06 -7.63 4.24
CA ASP A 96 -16.31 -8.35 4.02
C ASP A 96 -16.98 -8.07 2.66
N ASN A 97 -16.51 -7.13 1.83
CA ASN A 97 -17.19 -6.80 0.56
C ASN A 97 -16.25 -6.66 -0.63
N SER A 98 -14.94 -6.76 -0.45
CA SER A 98 -14.01 -6.80 -1.60
C SER A 98 -14.14 -8.12 -2.36
N GLU A 99 -14.25 -8.01 -3.69
CA GLU A 99 -14.24 -9.12 -4.66
C GLU A 99 -12.90 -9.87 -4.63
N VAL A 100 -11.81 -9.11 -4.48
CA VAL A 100 -10.46 -9.66 -4.38
C VAL A 100 -9.69 -8.98 -3.25
N LEU A 101 -9.10 -9.80 -2.38
CA LEU A 101 -8.10 -9.37 -1.42
C LEU A 101 -6.70 -9.66 -1.97
N ILE A 102 -5.84 -8.64 -2.03
CA ILE A 102 -4.45 -8.77 -2.46
C ILE A 102 -3.56 -8.69 -1.24
N PHE A 103 -2.81 -9.76 -0.97
CA PHE A 103 -1.75 -9.79 0.02
C PHE A 103 -0.41 -9.53 -0.65
N SER A 104 0.44 -8.78 0.03
CA SER A 104 1.77 -8.40 -0.46
C SER A 104 2.80 -9.52 -0.32
N SER A 105 2.53 -10.53 0.51
CA SER A 105 3.37 -11.73 0.66
C SER A 105 2.56 -12.89 1.21
N PHE A 106 3.07 -14.11 1.03
CA PHE A 106 2.46 -15.30 1.63
C PHE A 106 2.48 -15.24 3.16
N MET A 107 3.56 -14.71 3.73
CA MET A 107 3.68 -14.48 5.18
C MET A 107 2.59 -13.55 5.70
N GLN A 108 2.28 -12.47 4.97
CA GLN A 108 1.23 -11.55 5.37
C GLN A 108 -0.13 -12.26 5.39
N TYR A 109 -0.40 -13.11 4.41
CA TYR A 109 -1.62 -13.91 4.35
C TYR A 109 -1.71 -14.89 5.52
N THR A 110 -0.65 -15.67 5.80
CA THR A 110 -0.67 -16.69 6.87
C THR A 110 -0.78 -16.08 8.26
N GLN A 111 -0.30 -14.85 8.45
CA GLN A 111 -0.39 -14.13 9.72
C GLN A 111 -1.64 -13.23 9.81
N PHE A 112 -2.47 -13.17 8.76
CA PHE A 112 -3.64 -12.32 8.75
C PHE A 112 -4.74 -12.91 9.66
N SER A 113 -4.94 -12.27 10.81
CA SER A 113 -5.84 -12.77 11.87
C SER A 113 -7.33 -12.71 11.54
N TYR A 114 -7.70 -12.10 10.41
CA TYR A 114 -9.09 -11.98 10.00
C TYR A 114 -9.51 -13.20 9.18
N HIS A 115 -10.57 -13.89 9.60
CA HIS A 115 -11.12 -15.00 8.83
C HIS A 115 -11.65 -14.52 7.48
N ILE A 116 -10.87 -14.76 6.44
CA ILE A 116 -11.32 -14.68 5.06
C ILE A 116 -12.20 -15.91 4.86
N GLN A 117 -13.51 -15.72 4.79
CA GLN A 117 -14.43 -16.83 4.52
C GLN A 117 -14.05 -17.53 3.22
N ASN A 118 -14.14 -18.86 3.21
CA ASN A 118 -13.62 -19.77 2.17
C ASN A 118 -14.15 -19.53 0.74
N SER A 119 -15.07 -18.60 0.50
CA SER A 119 -15.63 -18.28 -0.81
C SER A 119 -14.94 -17.13 -1.56
N ARG A 120 -13.94 -16.47 -0.96
CA ARG A 120 -13.33 -15.26 -1.55
C ARG A 120 -12.05 -15.55 -2.31
N LYS A 121 -11.88 -14.86 -3.44
CA LYS A 121 -10.63 -14.85 -4.19
C LYS A 121 -9.63 -13.97 -3.44
N PHE A 122 -8.55 -14.55 -2.97
CA PHE A 122 -7.36 -13.78 -2.62
C PHE A 122 -6.25 -14.02 -3.65
N ARG A 123 -5.32 -13.07 -3.72
CA ARG A 123 -4.09 -13.19 -4.50
C ARG A 123 -2.91 -12.74 -3.65
N VAL A 124 -1.75 -13.34 -3.90
CA VAL A 124 -0.49 -12.87 -3.33
C VAL A 124 0.27 -12.19 -4.45
N ILE A 125 0.38 -10.87 -4.39
CA ILE A 125 1.06 -10.03 -5.38
C ILE A 125 2.00 -9.10 -4.62
N PRO A 126 3.33 -9.24 -4.79
CA PRO A 126 4.30 -8.35 -4.17
C PRO A 126 4.04 -6.88 -4.50
N VAL A 127 4.41 -6.01 -3.57
CA VAL A 127 4.36 -4.56 -3.79
C VAL A 127 5.39 -4.19 -4.85
N PRO A 128 5.01 -3.50 -5.94
CA PRO A 128 5.97 -3.08 -6.95
C PRO A 128 6.85 -1.96 -6.40
N ILE A 129 8.11 -1.98 -6.84
CA ILE A 129 9.08 -0.92 -6.60
C ILE A 129 9.71 -0.54 -7.92
N GLN A 130 9.83 0.77 -8.18
CA GLN A 130 10.54 1.25 -9.35
C GLN A 130 12.05 1.13 -9.10
N LEU A 131 12.74 0.33 -9.90
CA LEU A 131 14.15 -0.02 -9.66
C LEU A 131 15.14 0.89 -10.40
N ASP A 132 14.67 1.66 -11.39
CA ASP A 132 15.58 2.44 -12.24
C ASP A 132 16.36 3.50 -11.49
N ASP A 133 15.71 4.19 -10.53
CA ASP A 133 16.37 5.18 -9.67
C ASP A 133 17.47 4.54 -8.81
N PHE A 134 17.21 3.34 -8.27
CA PHE A 134 18.19 2.59 -7.50
C PHE A 134 19.36 2.11 -8.37
N ARG A 135 19.08 1.65 -9.59
CA ARG A 135 20.11 1.26 -10.57
C ARG A 135 21.00 2.44 -10.95
N LEU A 136 20.42 3.63 -11.13
CA LEU A 136 21.17 4.83 -11.44
C LEU A 136 22.04 5.27 -10.25
N ALA A 137 21.49 5.27 -9.03
CA ALA A 137 22.24 5.58 -7.82
C ALA A 137 23.40 4.61 -7.59
N ALA A 138 23.20 3.32 -7.88
CA ALA A 138 24.23 2.29 -7.75
C ALA A 138 25.45 2.52 -8.66
N LYS A 139 25.30 3.18 -9.81
CA LYS A 139 26.43 3.50 -10.71
C LYS A 139 27.45 4.46 -10.08
N ASN A 140 27.00 5.28 -9.14
CA ASN A 140 27.83 6.23 -8.40
C ASN A 140 28.26 5.68 -7.03
N SER A 141 27.96 4.40 -6.75
CA SER A 141 28.33 3.79 -5.48
C SER A 141 29.84 3.60 -5.39
N THR A 142 30.45 4.18 -4.37
CA THR A 142 31.82 3.83 -3.93
C THR A 142 31.79 2.54 -3.11
N GLU A 143 32.95 1.98 -2.76
CA GLU A 143 33.12 0.84 -1.82
C GLU A 143 32.75 1.21 -0.36
N ARG A 144 31.59 1.83 -0.13
CA ARG A 144 31.12 2.11 1.22
C ARG A 144 30.59 0.83 1.85
N HIS A 145 31.23 0.43 2.94
CA HIS A 145 30.81 -0.68 3.79
C HIS A 145 30.19 -0.15 5.09
N GLY A 146 29.17 -0.82 5.60
CA GLY A 146 28.56 -0.50 6.89
C GLY A 146 27.09 -0.92 6.98
N THR A 147 26.52 -0.75 8.17
CA THR A 147 25.10 -1.07 8.42
C THR A 147 24.25 0.15 8.19
N ILE A 148 23.10 -0.02 7.51
CA ILE A 148 22.13 1.04 7.24
C ILE A 148 20.76 0.62 7.76
N PHE A 149 20.11 1.49 8.51
CA PHE A 149 18.68 1.47 8.74
C PHE A 149 18.02 2.49 7.81
N ALA A 150 17.11 2.04 6.95
CA ALA A 150 16.34 2.89 6.05
C ALA A 150 14.85 2.76 6.33
N GLY A 151 14.24 3.82 6.86
CA GLY A 151 12.81 3.89 7.12
C GLY A 151 12.45 4.83 8.28
N ARG A 152 11.15 4.99 8.51
CA ARG A 152 10.64 5.76 9.65
C ARG A 152 11.20 5.21 10.97
N THR A 153 11.55 6.09 11.90
CA THR A 153 12.10 5.71 13.21
C THR A 153 11.03 5.56 14.29
N ASP A 154 9.78 5.29 13.89
CA ASP A 154 8.68 5.08 14.83
C ASP A 154 8.81 3.74 15.57
N THR A 155 8.08 3.60 16.67
CA THR A 155 8.19 2.47 17.60
C THR A 155 7.90 1.12 16.94
N PHE A 156 7.15 1.09 15.84
CA PHE A 156 6.78 -0.14 15.13
C PHE A 156 7.82 -0.59 14.11
N LYS A 157 8.85 0.23 13.84
CA LYS A 157 9.91 -0.09 12.85
C LYS A 157 11.16 -0.71 13.47
N GLY A 158 11.17 -0.92 14.79
CA GLY A 158 12.22 -1.70 15.45
C GLY A 158 13.56 -0.98 15.58
N MET A 159 13.59 0.36 15.47
CA MET A 159 14.82 1.15 15.57
C MET A 159 15.63 0.84 16.84
N HIS A 160 14.95 0.69 17.99
CA HIS A 160 15.60 0.33 19.25
C HIS A 160 16.38 -0.98 19.14
N SER A 161 15.80 -2.02 18.53
CA SER A 161 16.47 -3.31 18.35
C SER A 161 17.69 -3.22 17.44
N VAL A 162 17.63 -2.36 16.41
CA VAL A 162 18.75 -2.16 15.49
C VAL A 162 19.89 -1.39 16.16
N ILE A 163 19.56 -0.39 16.98
CA ILE A 163 20.54 0.33 17.81
C ILE A 163 21.20 -0.64 18.81
N ASP A 164 20.40 -1.44 19.53
CA ASP A 164 20.92 -2.42 20.49
C ASP A 164 21.87 -3.42 19.82
N TRP A 165 21.50 -3.91 18.64
CA TRP A 165 22.36 -4.77 17.84
C TRP A 165 23.67 -4.06 17.45
N ALA A 166 23.61 -2.83 16.96
CA ALA A 166 24.80 -2.08 16.55
C ALA A 166 25.76 -1.83 17.72
N LEU A 167 25.23 -1.41 18.88
CA LEU A 167 26.00 -1.22 20.11
C LEU A 167 26.65 -2.52 20.59
N LYS A 168 25.89 -3.63 20.59
CA LYS A 168 26.39 -4.95 21.01
C LYS A 168 27.52 -5.45 20.11
N ASN A 169 27.43 -5.20 18.81
CA ASN A 169 28.40 -5.68 17.82
C ASN A 169 29.51 -4.66 17.51
N LYS A 170 29.46 -3.45 18.09
CA LYS A 170 30.38 -2.34 17.81
C LYS A 170 30.41 -1.95 16.32
N GLU A 171 29.27 -2.05 15.65
CA GLU A 171 29.11 -1.72 14.24
C GLU A 171 28.60 -0.29 14.06
N PRO A 172 29.16 0.51 13.12
CA PRO A 172 28.59 1.79 12.77
C PRO A 172 27.22 1.60 12.09
N LEU A 173 26.21 2.30 12.61
CA LEU A 173 24.85 2.31 12.07
C LEU A 173 24.53 3.67 11.46
N ASN A 174 24.31 3.72 10.15
CA ASN A 174 23.76 4.89 9.49
C ASN A 174 22.23 4.81 9.49
N VAL A 175 21.58 5.88 9.94
CA VAL A 175 20.11 5.97 9.99
C VAL A 175 19.62 6.94 8.92
N VAL A 176 18.68 6.49 8.10
CA VAL A 176 18.00 7.27 7.05
C VAL A 176 16.50 7.13 7.29
N GLY A 177 15.79 8.22 7.60
CA GLY A 177 14.37 8.19 7.96
C GLY A 177 13.63 9.49 7.69
#